data_AF-A0A429I5C8-F1
#
_entry.id   AF-A0A429I5C8-F1
#
_cell.length_a   1.000
_cell.length_b   1.000
_cell.length_c   1.000
_cell.angle_alpha   90.00
_cell.angle_beta   90.00
_cell.angle_gamma   90.00
#
_symmetry.space_group_name_H-M   'P 1'
#
loop_
_entity.id
_entity.type
_entity.pdbx_description
1 polymer ?
#
loop_
_entity_poly.entity_id
_entity_poly.type
_entity_poly.pdbx_seq_one_letter_code
_entity_poly.pdbx_strand_id
1 'polypeptide(L)'
;MVPRSSRTTGFRLAAACAAPLAALALTGCSVDAKSAAPAVKTFPFAGRTLNVKTHEIPADLVATDRKDIKVTRWFDAKSGSKRLRWELTGETLDLEAGCTGLAICDARFKVEVPRGVTVLREGAKTDLRGDTKAEPHGGARHGKDHTPA
;
A
#
# COMPACT_ATOMS: atom_id res chain seq x y z
N MET A 1 54.78 15.64 -71.86
CA MET A 1 55.81 16.06 -70.89
C MET A 1 55.08 16.48 -69.61
N VAL A 2 55.32 15.75 -68.51
CA VAL A 2 54.78 15.95 -67.14
C VAL A 2 55.65 17.01 -66.42
N PRO A 3 55.29 17.65 -65.28
CA PRO A 3 54.01 18.05 -64.65
C PRO A 3 53.96 19.58 -64.37
N ARG A 4 52.83 20.13 -63.88
CA ARG A 4 52.89 21.25 -62.94
C ARG A 4 51.95 21.04 -61.75
N SER A 5 52.60 20.91 -60.61
CA SER A 5 52.07 20.81 -59.26
C SER A 5 51.25 22.05 -58.88
N SER A 6 50.08 21.81 -58.29
CA SER A 6 49.46 22.74 -57.34
C SER A 6 48.94 21.95 -56.13
N ARG A 7 49.65 22.12 -55.01
CA ARG A 7 49.15 21.92 -53.64
C ARG A 7 47.82 22.70 -53.50
N THR A 8 46.89 22.41 -52.60
CA THR A 8 47.08 22.28 -51.15
C THR A 8 45.71 21.98 -50.53
N THR A 9 45.71 21.32 -49.37
CA THR A 9 44.81 21.57 -48.24
C THR A 9 43.38 21.06 -48.31
N GLY A 10 43.06 20.18 -47.34
CA GLY A 10 41.81 20.37 -46.60
C GLY A 10 41.06 19.10 -46.26
N PHE A 11 41.68 18.20 -45.49
CA PHE A 11 40.93 17.17 -44.75
C PHE A 11 40.01 17.87 -43.74
N ARG A 12 38.74 18.06 -44.10
CA ARG A 12 37.70 18.52 -43.18
C ARG A 12 37.00 17.30 -42.60
N LEU A 13 37.56 16.78 -41.51
CA LEU A 13 36.82 16.01 -40.51
C LEU A 13 35.61 16.84 -40.09
N ALA A 14 34.43 16.49 -40.58
CA ALA A 14 33.18 16.96 -40.00
C ALA A 14 32.93 16.16 -38.72
N ALA A 15 33.48 16.65 -37.60
CA ALA A 15 33.12 16.19 -36.27
C ALA A 15 31.67 16.60 -35.99
N ALA A 16 30.72 15.68 -36.17
CA ALA A 16 29.35 15.85 -35.71
C ALA A 16 29.36 15.77 -34.17
N CYS A 17 29.29 16.94 -33.51
CA CYS A 17 29.09 17.04 -32.07
C CYS A 17 27.71 16.46 -31.70
N ALA A 18 27.67 15.20 -31.27
CA ALA A 18 26.53 14.64 -30.58
C ALA A 18 26.50 15.19 -29.15
N ALA A 19 25.60 16.14 -28.88
CA ALA A 19 25.33 16.58 -27.52
C ALA A 19 24.63 15.45 -26.75
N PRO A 20 25.15 14.98 -25.60
CA PRO A 20 24.39 14.06 -24.76
C PRO A 20 23.25 14.85 -24.11
N LEU A 21 22.01 14.57 -24.52
CA LEU A 21 20.81 14.92 -23.77
C LEU A 21 20.84 14.13 -22.46
N ALA A 22 21.43 14.73 -21.42
CA ALA A 22 21.41 14.19 -20.07
C ALA A 22 19.96 14.25 -19.56
N ALA A 23 19.21 13.15 -19.75
CA ALA A 23 17.95 12.93 -19.06
C ALA A 23 18.27 12.72 -17.56
N LEU A 24 18.23 13.80 -16.79
CA LEU A 24 18.23 13.71 -15.34
C LEU A 24 16.92 13.05 -14.91
N ALA A 25 16.96 11.73 -14.68
CA ALA A 25 15.90 11.04 -13.97
C ALA A 25 15.89 11.56 -12.53
N LEU A 26 15.04 12.54 -12.25
CA LEU A 26 14.72 12.95 -10.89
C LEU A 26 14.14 11.72 -10.17
N THR A 27 14.95 11.03 -9.38
CA THR A 27 14.44 9.99 -8.47
C THR A 27 13.62 10.70 -7.40
N GLY A 28 12.33 10.89 -7.69
CA GLY A 28 11.40 11.47 -6.74
C GLY A 28 11.41 10.68 -5.43
N CYS A 29 11.22 11.38 -4.32
CA CYS A 29 10.96 10.75 -3.02
C CYS A 29 9.56 10.12 -2.98
N SER A 30 9.25 9.22 -3.91
CA SER A 30 8.02 8.43 -3.90
C SER A 30 8.23 7.19 -3.04
N VAL A 31 7.23 6.85 -2.24
CA VAL A 31 7.07 5.59 -1.54
C VAL A 31 5.74 5.00 -1.93
N ASP A 32 5.66 3.68 -2.05
CA ASP A 32 4.43 3.01 -2.45
C ASP A 32 4.33 1.65 -1.78
N ALA A 33 3.37 1.52 -0.86
CA ALA A 33 3.14 0.26 -0.16
C ALA A 33 2.58 -0.82 -1.09
N LYS A 34 1.90 -0.47 -2.19
CA LYS A 34 1.32 -1.48 -3.10
C LYS A 34 2.41 -2.30 -3.83
N SER A 35 3.57 -1.68 -4.03
CA SER A 35 4.73 -2.24 -4.73
C SER A 35 5.78 -2.82 -3.77
N ALA A 36 5.61 -2.59 -2.46
CA ALA A 36 6.55 -3.08 -1.46
C ALA A 36 6.51 -4.60 -1.32
N ALA A 37 7.61 -5.21 -0.86
CA ALA A 37 7.61 -6.63 -0.53
C ALA A 37 6.75 -6.89 0.73
N PRO A 38 5.91 -7.95 0.74
CA PRO A 38 5.08 -8.26 1.90
C PRO A 38 5.92 -8.87 3.03
N ALA A 39 5.71 -8.38 4.24
CA ALA A 39 6.05 -9.11 5.47
C ALA A 39 4.82 -9.88 5.95
N VAL A 40 5.02 -11.06 6.56
CA VAL A 40 3.93 -11.91 7.06
C VAL A 40 4.23 -12.35 8.49
N LYS A 41 3.19 -12.35 9.34
CA LYS A 41 3.25 -12.92 10.69
C LYS A 41 1.91 -13.59 11.01
N THR A 42 1.97 -14.74 11.65
CA THR A 42 0.80 -15.47 12.13
C THR A 42 0.75 -15.46 13.65
N PHE A 43 -0.46 -15.48 14.19
CA PHE A 43 -0.70 -15.53 15.62
C PHE A 43 -1.73 -16.61 15.93
N PRO A 44 -1.45 -17.53 16.88
CA PRO A 44 -2.47 -18.43 17.37
C PRO A 44 -3.57 -17.62 18.06
N PHE A 45 -4.83 -17.96 17.81
CA PHE A 45 -5.95 -17.25 18.38
C PHE A 45 -7.11 -18.20 18.66
N ALA A 46 -7.61 -18.17 19.90
CA ALA A 46 -8.74 -18.98 20.34
C ALA A 46 -9.89 -18.12 20.92
N GLY A 47 -9.76 -16.80 20.85
CA GLY A 47 -10.79 -15.87 21.31
C GLY A 47 -11.98 -15.81 20.36
N ARG A 48 -13.06 -15.20 20.83
CA ARG A 48 -14.29 -14.99 20.04
C ARG A 48 -14.41 -13.57 19.48
N THR A 49 -13.66 -12.65 20.07
CA THR A 49 -13.64 -11.25 19.68
C THR A 49 -12.19 -10.82 19.44
N LEU A 50 -11.92 -10.18 18.31
CA LEU A 50 -10.61 -9.63 17.99
C LEU A 50 -10.72 -8.13 17.79
N ASN A 51 -10.03 -7.35 18.62
CA ASN A 51 -9.88 -5.93 18.42
C ASN A 51 -8.60 -5.64 17.65
N VAL A 52 -8.73 -5.03 16.48
CA VAL A 52 -7.61 -4.66 15.62
C VAL A 52 -7.34 -3.16 15.77
N LYS A 53 -6.15 -2.84 16.26
CA LYS A 53 -5.62 -1.48 16.34
C LYS A 53 -4.58 -1.26 15.25
N THR A 54 -4.70 -0.16 14.52
CA THR A 54 -3.93 0.11 13.31
C THR A 54 -3.23 1.46 13.30
N HIS A 55 -3.46 2.30 14.32
CA HIS A 55 -2.86 3.64 14.43
C HIS A 55 -2.98 4.44 13.12
N GLU A 56 -4.21 4.51 12.60
CA GLU A 56 -4.57 5.23 11.37
C GLU A 56 -4.02 4.63 10.06
N ILE A 57 -3.37 3.47 10.10
CA ILE A 57 -2.90 2.77 8.89
C ILE A 57 -4.03 1.94 8.26
N PRO A 58 -4.24 2.03 6.93
CA PRO A 58 -5.24 1.21 6.25
C PRO A 58 -5.02 -0.29 6.45
N ALA A 59 -6.07 -1.00 6.84
CA ALA A 59 -6.05 -2.46 7.01
C ALA A 59 -7.27 -3.10 6.38
N ASP A 60 -7.05 -4.02 5.43
CA ASP A 60 -8.11 -4.91 4.95
C ASP A 60 -8.35 -6.01 5.97
N LEU A 61 -9.57 -6.16 6.42
CA LEU A 61 -9.97 -7.24 7.32
C LEU A 61 -10.78 -8.25 6.51
N VAL A 62 -10.34 -9.49 6.49
CA VAL A 62 -10.87 -10.54 5.60
C VAL A 62 -11.19 -11.79 6.41
N ALA A 63 -12.40 -12.30 6.27
CA ALA A 63 -12.78 -13.57 6.87
C ALA A 63 -12.28 -14.74 6.02
N THR A 64 -11.62 -15.72 6.64
CA THR A 64 -11.04 -16.89 5.97
C THR A 64 -11.27 -18.17 6.77
N ASP A 65 -11.11 -19.33 6.15
CA ASP A 65 -11.27 -20.64 6.80
C ASP A 65 -10.04 -21.06 7.64
N ARG A 66 -9.08 -20.15 7.84
CA ARG A 66 -7.93 -20.37 8.71
C ARG A 66 -8.35 -20.44 10.17
N LYS A 67 -7.51 -21.06 11.00
CA LYS A 67 -7.69 -21.15 12.46
C LYS A 67 -6.82 -20.17 13.24
N ASP A 68 -5.81 -19.60 12.60
CA ASP A 68 -4.93 -18.57 13.14
C ASP A 68 -5.27 -17.20 12.56
N ILE A 69 -4.78 -16.14 13.21
CA ILE A 69 -4.78 -14.80 12.62
C ILE A 69 -3.52 -14.68 11.76
N LYS A 70 -3.68 -14.25 10.51
CA LYS A 70 -2.54 -13.97 9.64
C LYS A 70 -2.53 -12.51 9.24
N VAL A 71 -1.43 -11.84 9.53
CA VAL A 71 -1.18 -10.45 9.15
C VAL A 71 -0.19 -10.42 8.00
N THR A 72 -0.52 -9.66 6.96
CA THR A 72 0.39 -9.28 5.89
C THR A 72 0.55 -7.78 5.93
N ARG A 73 1.78 -7.27 5.92
CA ARG A 73 2.07 -5.84 5.84
C ARG A 73 2.88 -5.55 4.60
N TRP A 74 2.52 -4.46 3.95
CA TRP A 74 3.37 -3.80 2.98
C TRP A 74 3.79 -2.44 3.53
N PHE A 75 5.07 -2.14 3.46
CA PHE A 75 5.62 -0.92 4.04
C PHE A 75 6.81 -0.47 3.21
N ASP A 76 6.72 0.75 2.69
CA ASP A 76 7.81 1.41 1.99
C ASP A 76 8.13 2.75 2.67
N ALA A 77 9.41 3.08 2.77
CA ALA A 77 9.86 4.24 3.51
C ALA A 77 11.18 4.78 2.96
N LYS A 78 11.25 6.11 2.86
CA LYS A 78 12.45 6.87 2.53
C LYS A 78 12.81 7.80 3.69
N SER A 79 14.06 7.69 4.14
CA SER A 79 14.64 8.49 5.22
C SER A 79 13.95 8.35 6.59
N GLY A 80 14.62 8.85 7.64
CA GLY A 80 14.12 8.86 9.01
C GLY A 80 13.98 7.48 9.68
N SER A 81 13.34 7.47 10.84
CA SER A 81 13.19 6.27 11.68
C SER A 81 11.84 5.60 11.45
N LYS A 82 11.84 4.26 11.50
CA LYS A 82 10.65 3.42 11.30
C LYS A 82 10.11 2.97 12.66
N ARG A 83 8.79 2.96 12.82
CA ARG A 83 8.08 2.38 13.97
C ARG A 83 7.21 1.23 13.49
N LEU A 84 7.61 0.02 13.84
CA LEU A 84 7.03 -1.22 13.31
C LEU A 84 6.67 -2.14 14.48
N ARG A 85 5.38 -2.42 14.69
CA ARG A 85 4.87 -3.29 15.78
C ARG A 85 3.77 -4.22 15.31
N TRP A 86 3.84 -5.47 15.75
CA TRP A 86 2.86 -6.52 15.43
C TRP A 86 2.74 -7.41 16.65
N GLU A 87 1.74 -7.15 17.47
CA GLU A 87 1.60 -7.79 18.77
C GLU A 87 0.16 -8.27 18.96
N LEU A 88 0.00 -9.49 19.46
CA LEU A 88 -1.30 -10.00 19.88
C LEU A 88 -1.24 -10.22 21.39
N THR A 89 -2.02 -9.45 22.12
CA THR A 89 -2.12 -9.51 23.58
C THR A 89 -3.57 -9.76 23.95
N GLY A 90 -3.85 -10.99 24.40
CA GLY A 90 -5.22 -11.47 24.63
C GLY A 90 -6.05 -11.39 23.35
N GLU A 91 -7.05 -10.51 23.35
CA GLU A 91 -7.97 -10.27 22.23
C GLU A 91 -7.62 -9.02 21.40
N THR A 92 -6.51 -8.35 21.68
CA THR A 92 -6.09 -7.14 20.96
C THR A 92 -4.89 -7.41 20.07
N LEU A 93 -5.07 -7.19 18.77
CA LEU A 93 -4.02 -7.19 17.75
C LEU A 93 -3.60 -5.74 17.48
N ASP A 94 -2.41 -5.38 17.93
CA ASP A 94 -1.82 -4.05 17.77
C ASP A 94 -0.83 -4.05 16.60
N LEU A 95 -1.16 -3.27 15.56
CA LEU A 95 -0.43 -3.15 14.31
C LEU A 95 0.04 -1.71 14.11
N GLU A 96 1.35 -1.48 14.16
CA GLU A 96 1.98 -0.19 13.89
C GLU A 96 2.91 -0.30 12.69
N ALA A 97 2.76 0.63 11.75
CA ALA A 97 3.67 0.81 10.63
C ALA A 97 3.73 2.27 10.22
N GLY A 98 4.61 3.01 10.88
CA GLY A 98 4.77 4.44 10.63
C GLY A 98 6.24 4.87 10.61
N CYS A 99 6.43 6.16 10.39
CA CYS A 99 7.75 6.80 10.45
C CYS A 99 7.71 8.03 11.32
N THR A 100 8.90 8.48 11.72
CA THR A 100 9.07 9.69 12.51
C THR A 100 10.20 10.56 11.99
N GLY A 101 10.11 11.85 12.27
CA GLY A 101 11.05 12.85 11.76
C GLY A 101 10.70 13.24 10.33
N LEU A 102 11.69 13.76 9.59
CA LEU A 102 11.56 14.08 8.17
C LEU A 102 11.65 12.78 7.34
N ALA A 103 10.57 12.01 7.39
CA ALA A 103 10.43 10.72 6.71
C ALA A 103 9.18 10.73 5.82
N ILE A 104 9.25 10.00 4.71
CA ILE A 104 8.09 9.74 3.86
C ILE A 104 7.90 8.23 3.86
N CYS A 105 6.72 7.75 4.24
CA CYS A 105 6.38 6.35 4.16
C CYS A 105 4.92 6.10 3.83
N ASP A 106 4.69 4.91 3.30
CA ASP A 106 3.38 4.38 3.00
C ASP A 106 3.27 2.97 3.57
N ALA A 107 2.08 2.63 4.06
CA ALA A 107 1.84 1.40 4.79
C ALA A 107 0.43 0.85 4.52
N ARG A 108 0.33 -0.47 4.40
CA ARG A 108 -0.94 -1.19 4.33
C ARG A 108 -0.86 -2.49 5.10
N PHE A 109 -1.96 -2.89 5.71
CA PHE A 109 -2.15 -4.21 6.27
C PHE A 109 -3.26 -4.98 5.56
N LYS A 110 -3.13 -6.31 5.58
CA LYS A 110 -4.22 -7.26 5.36
C LYS A 110 -4.23 -8.23 6.53
N VAL A 111 -5.37 -8.38 7.19
CA VAL A 111 -5.57 -9.28 8.31
C VAL A 111 -6.60 -10.34 7.89
N GLU A 112 -6.14 -11.58 7.80
CA GLU A 112 -6.98 -12.74 7.59
C GLU A 112 -7.38 -13.29 8.97
N VAL A 113 -8.70 -13.33 9.22
CA VAL A 113 -9.28 -13.70 10.51
C VAL A 113 -10.12 -14.97 10.34
N PRO A 114 -10.11 -15.90 11.32
CA PRO A 114 -11.01 -17.05 11.30
C PRO A 114 -12.49 -16.64 11.20
N ARG A 115 -13.26 -17.37 10.40
CA ARG A 115 -14.72 -17.22 10.34
C ARG A 115 -15.34 -17.35 11.74
N GLY A 116 -16.37 -16.54 12.01
CA GLY A 116 -17.11 -16.57 13.28
C GLY A 116 -16.49 -15.74 14.41
N VAL A 117 -15.29 -15.18 14.23
CA VAL A 117 -14.72 -14.20 15.16
C VAL A 117 -15.37 -12.83 14.92
N THR A 118 -15.85 -12.21 15.99
CA THR A 118 -16.32 -10.81 15.94
C THR A 118 -15.11 -9.88 15.87
N VAL A 119 -15.05 -9.04 14.85
CA VAL A 119 -13.92 -8.11 14.69
C VAL A 119 -14.33 -6.69 15.05
N LEU A 120 -13.47 -6.05 15.83
CA LEU A 120 -13.55 -4.64 16.16
C LEU A 120 -12.38 -3.91 15.47
N ARG A 121 -12.63 -2.71 14.97
CA ARG A 121 -11.62 -1.75 14.55
C ARG A 121 -11.60 -0.62 15.57
N GLU A 122 -10.49 -0.45 16.25
CA GLU A 122 -10.34 0.57 17.30
C GLU A 122 -11.50 0.52 18.33
N GLY A 123 -11.92 -0.71 18.70
CA GLY A 123 -13.02 -0.94 19.64
C GLY A 123 -14.44 -0.87 19.06
N ALA A 124 -14.62 -0.42 17.82
CA ALA A 124 -15.93 -0.40 17.15
C ALA A 124 -16.14 -1.64 16.28
N LYS A 125 -17.33 -2.26 16.33
CA LYS A 125 -17.65 -3.42 15.49
C LYS A 125 -17.54 -3.07 14.01
N THR A 126 -16.92 -3.95 13.22
CA THR A 126 -16.69 -3.73 11.79
C THR A 126 -16.98 -5.01 11.00
N ASP A 127 -17.46 -4.84 9.78
CA ASP A 127 -17.69 -5.95 8.86
C ASP A 127 -16.37 -6.40 8.23
N LEU A 128 -16.31 -7.67 7.82
CA LEU A 128 -15.16 -8.29 7.18
C LEU A 128 -15.44 -8.54 5.71
N ARG A 129 -14.44 -8.28 4.87
CA ARG A 129 -14.57 -8.70 3.48
C ARG A 129 -14.69 -10.23 3.42
N GLY A 130 -15.73 -10.70 2.73
CA GLY A 130 -15.98 -12.12 2.55
C GLY A 130 -16.69 -12.79 3.72
N ASP A 131 -17.05 -12.07 4.79
CA ASP A 131 -18.05 -12.61 5.71
C ASP A 131 -19.39 -12.68 4.98
N THR A 132 -20.03 -13.85 5.04
CA THR A 132 -21.38 -14.03 4.52
C THR A 132 -22.34 -13.65 5.64
N LYS A 133 -22.27 -12.41 6.15
CA LYS A 133 -23.39 -11.85 6.88
C LYS A 133 -24.43 -11.51 5.83
N ALA A 134 -25.52 -12.26 5.82
CA ALA A 134 -26.73 -11.89 5.11
C ALA A 134 -27.00 -10.40 5.37
N GLU A 135 -27.08 -9.63 4.27
CA GLU A 135 -27.76 -8.34 4.25
C GLU A 135 -29.06 -8.48 5.05
N PRO A 136 -29.33 -7.61 6.05
CA PRO A 136 -30.70 -7.43 6.45
C PRO A 136 -31.39 -6.73 5.26
N HIS A 137 -32.25 -7.48 4.57
CA HIS A 137 -33.26 -6.92 3.67
C HIS A 137 -33.89 -5.69 4.31
N GLY A 138 -33.82 -4.56 3.60
CA GLY A 138 -34.38 -3.29 4.05
C GLY A 138 -34.66 -2.34 2.88
N GLY A 139 -35.25 -2.88 1.81
CA GLY A 139 -35.87 -2.06 0.79
C GLY A 139 -37.15 -1.41 1.32
N ALA A 140 -37.21 -0.08 1.25
CA ALA A 140 -38.46 0.64 1.06
C ALA A 140 -38.16 1.98 0.38
N ARG A 141 -38.26 2.00 -0.96
CA ARG A 141 -38.57 3.24 -1.66
C ARG A 141 -40.00 3.60 -1.26
N HIS A 142 -40.17 4.65 -0.45
CA HIS A 142 -41.47 5.26 -0.28
C HIS A 142 -41.60 6.38 -1.31
N GLY A 143 -42.21 6.05 -2.45
CA GLY A 143 -42.91 7.05 -3.24
C GLY A 143 -44.19 7.41 -2.49
N LYS A 144 -44.38 8.70 -2.20
CA LYS A 144 -45.70 9.31 -1.97
C LYS A 144 -45.74 10.61 -2.76
N ASP A 145 -46.37 10.50 -3.92
CA ASP A 145 -47.50 11.30 -4.38
C ASP A 145 -47.47 12.81 -4.14
N HIS A 146 -47.49 13.51 -5.26
CA HIS A 146 -47.89 14.90 -5.42
C HIS A 146 -49.23 15.19 -4.74
N THR A 147 -49.32 16.32 -4.06
CA THR A 147 -50.56 17.09 -3.89
C THR A 147 -50.19 18.56 -4.00
N PRO A 148 -50.60 19.30 -5.04
CA PRO A 148 -50.52 20.75 -5.04
C PRO A 148 -51.75 21.35 -4.32
N ALA A 149 -51.51 22.46 -3.63
CA ALA A 149 -52.53 23.41 -3.21
C ALA A 149 -52.61 24.55 -4.23
#